data_AF-A0A3M1VUY6-F1
#
_entry.id   AF-A0A3M1VUY6-F1
#
_cell.length_a   1.000
_cell.length_b   1.000
_cell.length_c   1.000
_cell.angle_alpha   90.00
_cell.angle_beta   90.00
_cell.angle_gamma   90.00
#
_symmetry.space_group_name_H-M   'P 1'
#
loop_
_entity.id
_entity.type
_entity.pdbx_description
1 polymer ?
#
loop_
_entity_poly.entity_id
_entity_poly.type
_entity_poly.pdbx_seq_one_letter_code
_entity_poly.pdbx_strand_id
1 'polypeptide(L)'
;MNSQNDHKLLIAYCATVLIILILAVGMPQQLNLPAKSHGGGGGTRGASAPTYQFPSLCGPQFEGAVINFAVECFNDSIFINWQVSKADQFGWQYVSESAGDAAGGFDYDILGLAFRETATEIWVVINANMPYPGGNDIANPLPGRDNNINYGDLFINLTGLSFEEANDKSALYAVRFAPNNDSQVSDLGVYKNVKAMSVSIFNMGPVDRAGYERFIRNNYGAEPDYGEYPKTMSYFAPTSSFNVIESGTYAGPIQMITSSTLAAENFDLTKFKGLYTFAFKFDKKLIIDQCGVVGGDGTSCLDCAGVACGRSVKDQCGVCNGDDSTCQDCLGIPNGDALIDQCGVCAGDGTSCLDCAGVPFGKSKVDRCGVCGGNGESCLGCESFDKTSELVVLDGTAAQQYTQLKKALKALSKAIKKSSDSKKLKRWVKQAEVRGEQLHMDNWARAWQLPQYVKSCSNQAFCSESSNSRIINEYIDAAGELYTLTRQALKKLKKLGASNKRNKKIGKTAKKLLNQATRLAGSFPQSTSICSDVQASRR
;
A
#
# COMPACT_ATOMS: atom_id res chain seq x y z
N MET A 1 -57.41 -5.58 57.37
CA MET A 1 -57.42 -4.41 58.27
C MET A 1 -55.98 -3.94 58.33
N ASN A 2 -55.49 -3.13 57.38
CA ASN A 2 -55.79 -1.70 57.12
C ASN A 2 -55.17 -0.81 58.21
N SER A 3 -54.46 0.28 57.92
CA SER A 3 -54.20 1.00 56.64
C SER A 3 -52.77 0.71 56.10
N GLN A 4 -52.30 1.05 54.88
CA GLN A 4 -52.44 2.22 53.98
C GLN A 4 -51.92 3.54 54.59
N ASN A 5 -51.32 4.50 53.86
CA ASN A 5 -50.80 4.61 52.46
C ASN A 5 -49.65 5.68 52.49
N ASP A 6 -48.91 6.10 51.45
CA ASP A 6 -48.95 5.94 49.97
C ASP A 6 -47.51 6.07 49.41
N HIS A 7 -47.34 6.05 48.07
CA HIS A 7 -46.14 6.55 47.36
C HIS A 7 -46.43 7.91 46.68
N LYS A 8 -45.38 8.73 46.42
CA LYS A 8 -45.23 9.86 45.43
C LYS A 8 -44.46 11.06 46.05
N LEU A 9 -43.72 11.92 45.31
CA LEU A 9 -43.08 11.87 43.98
C LEU A 9 -42.18 13.12 43.80
N LEU A 10 -41.14 13.03 42.95
CA LEU A 10 -40.58 14.11 42.09
C LEU A 10 -39.50 15.11 42.62
N ILE A 11 -38.68 15.57 41.65
CA ILE A 11 -37.76 16.73 41.60
C ILE A 11 -36.33 16.52 42.18
N ALA A 12 -35.35 17.16 41.52
CA ALA A 12 -33.90 16.98 41.66
C ALA A 12 -33.13 18.33 41.74
N TYR A 13 -31.79 18.28 41.61
CA TYR A 13 -30.78 19.35 41.85
C TYR A 13 -30.53 19.63 43.36
N CYS A 14 -29.30 19.89 43.84
CA CYS A 14 -28.10 20.39 43.15
C CYS A 14 -26.80 19.64 43.58
N ALA A 15 -25.61 20.10 43.14
CA ALA A 15 -24.36 19.34 43.15
C ALA A 15 -23.21 19.91 44.03
N THR A 16 -22.13 19.11 44.15
CA THR A 16 -20.75 19.43 44.58
C THR A 16 -20.51 19.92 46.03
N VAL A 17 -19.64 19.20 46.76
CA VAL A 17 -18.25 19.62 47.13
C VAL A 17 -17.60 18.56 48.04
N LEU A 18 -16.52 17.91 47.56
CA LEU A 18 -15.21 17.78 48.24
C LEU A 18 -14.17 17.22 47.24
N ILE A 19 -12.87 17.33 47.55
CA ILE A 19 -11.78 17.23 46.56
C ILE A 19 -10.42 16.94 47.23
N ILE A 20 -9.46 16.29 46.52
CA ILE A 20 -8.01 16.13 46.86
C ILE A 20 -7.71 15.22 48.09
N LEU A 21 -6.62 14.44 48.24
CA LEU A 21 -5.42 14.10 47.43
C LEU A 21 -5.61 12.68 46.81
N ILE A 22 -4.68 11.83 46.31
CA ILE A 22 -3.27 11.75 45.78
C ILE A 22 -3.30 10.49 44.85
N LEU A 23 -2.64 10.25 43.70
CA LEU A 23 -1.39 10.61 42.98
C LEU A 23 -0.25 9.55 43.04
N ALA A 24 0.36 9.28 41.87
CA ALA A 24 1.42 8.30 41.56
C ALA A 24 0.94 6.81 41.53
N VAL A 25 1.33 5.93 40.59
CA VAL A 25 2.24 5.93 39.41
C VAL A 25 1.54 5.11 38.29
N GLY A 26 1.70 5.29 36.98
CA GLY A 26 2.46 6.23 36.14
C GLY A 26 2.55 5.71 34.68
N MET A 27 3.15 6.45 33.74
CA MET A 27 3.34 6.03 32.33
C MET A 27 4.77 6.33 31.83
N PRO A 28 5.38 5.46 30.99
CA PRO A 28 6.68 5.72 30.37
C PRO A 28 6.56 6.71 29.20
N GLN A 29 7.46 7.69 29.14
CA GLN A 29 7.55 8.64 28.02
C GLN A 29 8.37 8.07 26.85
N GLN A 30 7.96 8.38 25.62
CA GLN A 30 8.79 8.15 24.43
C GLN A 30 9.99 9.12 24.42
N LEU A 31 11.20 8.58 24.42
CA LEU A 31 12.44 9.35 24.38
C LEU A 31 12.99 9.44 22.96
N ASN A 32 12.62 10.49 22.23
CA ASN A 32 13.27 10.87 20.97
C ASN A 32 14.68 11.40 21.26
N LEU A 33 15.70 10.82 20.60
CA LEU A 33 17.05 11.39 20.53
C LEU A 33 17.56 11.39 19.07
N PRO A 34 18.36 12.39 18.66
CA PRO A 34 18.53 12.74 17.26
C PRO A 34 19.61 11.92 16.54
N ALA A 35 19.44 11.76 15.23
CA ALA A 35 20.45 11.20 14.35
C ALA A 35 21.73 12.07 14.30
N LYS A 36 22.89 11.43 14.34
CA LYS A 36 24.19 11.99 13.94
C LYS A 36 25.00 10.94 13.18
N SER A 37 25.95 11.40 12.36
CA SER A 37 26.51 10.63 11.25
C SER A 37 28.04 10.58 11.23
N HIS A 38 28.56 9.69 10.37
CA HIS A 38 29.97 9.50 9.97
C HIS A 38 30.92 8.81 10.99
N GLY A 39 31.86 8.03 10.45
CA GLY A 39 32.98 7.43 11.18
C GLY A 39 33.10 5.91 11.01
N GLY A 40 33.84 5.44 9.99
CA GLY A 40 34.12 4.02 9.79
C GLY A 40 35.46 3.57 10.40
N GLY A 41 35.55 2.32 10.83
CA GLY A 41 36.78 1.68 11.30
C GLY A 41 36.57 0.19 11.57
N GLY A 42 37.37 -0.68 10.96
CA GLY A 42 37.21 -2.13 11.06
C GLY A 42 37.87 -2.75 12.29
N GLY A 43 37.31 -3.84 12.83
CA GLY A 43 37.88 -4.57 13.96
C GLY A 43 37.20 -5.91 14.22
N THR A 44 37.66 -6.98 13.57
CA THR A 44 37.14 -8.33 13.76
C THR A 44 37.56 -8.92 15.12
N ARG A 45 36.63 -8.97 16.08
CA ARG A 45 36.70 -9.88 17.24
C ARG A 45 35.36 -10.55 17.46
N GLY A 46 35.35 -11.87 17.45
CA GLY A 46 34.18 -12.65 17.83
C GLY A 46 33.97 -12.58 19.33
N ALA A 47 33.09 -11.67 19.76
CA ALA A 47 32.43 -11.77 21.06
C ALA A 47 31.06 -12.41 20.83
N SER A 48 30.84 -13.61 21.37
CA SER A 48 29.50 -14.19 21.45
C SER A 48 28.63 -13.26 22.27
N ALA A 49 27.65 -12.61 21.63
CA ALA A 49 26.71 -11.75 22.34
C ALA A 49 26.01 -12.56 23.44
N PRO A 50 25.85 -12.03 24.65
CA PRO A 50 25.06 -12.71 25.67
C PRO A 50 23.63 -12.83 25.15
N THR A 51 23.18 -14.06 24.93
CA THR A 51 21.79 -14.34 24.59
C THR A 51 20.92 -14.00 25.79
N TYR A 52 20.51 -12.74 25.88
CA TYR A 52 19.39 -12.32 26.71
C TYR A 52 18.16 -13.09 26.23
N GLN A 53 17.90 -14.23 26.85
CA GLN A 53 16.57 -14.80 26.89
C GLN A 53 15.73 -13.83 27.70
N PHE A 54 15.07 -12.91 26.98
CA PHE A 54 13.94 -12.18 27.52
C PHE A 54 12.95 -13.21 28.07
N PRO A 55 12.35 -12.99 29.27
CA PRO A 55 11.25 -13.82 29.72
C PRO A 55 10.17 -13.84 28.63
N SER A 56 9.56 -15.00 28.41
CA SER A 56 8.56 -15.15 27.34
C SER A 56 7.41 -14.17 27.58
N LEU A 57 7.08 -13.36 26.57
CA LEU A 57 5.97 -12.39 26.65
C LEU A 57 4.63 -13.07 26.91
N CYS A 58 4.52 -14.36 26.55
CA CYS A 58 3.59 -15.30 27.14
C CYS A 58 4.30 -16.07 28.27
N GLY A 59 4.16 -15.58 29.49
CA GLY A 59 4.42 -16.32 30.71
C GLY A 59 3.15 -16.22 31.56
N PRO A 60 2.58 -17.33 32.04
CA PRO A 60 1.33 -17.27 32.79
C PRO A 60 1.52 -16.53 34.13
N GLN A 61 0.57 -15.65 34.46
CA GLN A 61 0.60 -14.87 35.70
C GLN A 61 -0.28 -15.54 36.77
N PHE A 62 0.24 -16.60 37.39
CA PHE A 62 -0.47 -17.46 38.35
C PHE A 62 -0.47 -16.97 39.81
N GLU A 63 -0.69 -15.68 40.05
CA GLU A 63 -0.70 -15.16 41.44
C GLU A 63 -1.84 -15.81 42.24
N GLY A 64 -1.48 -16.71 43.17
CA GLY A 64 -2.43 -17.46 44.01
C GLY A 64 -2.89 -18.83 43.48
N ALA A 65 -2.20 -19.46 42.52
CA ALA A 65 -2.52 -20.84 42.11
C ALA A 65 -2.22 -21.88 43.21
N VAL A 66 -3.17 -22.79 43.45
CA VAL A 66 -3.09 -23.82 44.51
C VAL A 66 -3.38 -25.21 43.94
N ILE A 67 -2.60 -26.21 44.37
CA ILE A 67 -2.89 -27.63 44.18
C ILE A 67 -3.25 -28.23 45.55
N ASN A 68 -4.29 -29.06 45.60
CA ASN A 68 -4.64 -29.83 46.79
C ASN A 68 -5.26 -31.18 46.44
N PHE A 69 -5.12 -32.17 47.31
CA PHE A 69 -5.93 -33.39 47.30
C PHE A 69 -6.15 -33.90 48.72
N ALA A 70 -7.15 -34.77 48.90
CA ALA A 70 -7.53 -35.32 50.20
C ALA A 70 -7.86 -36.81 50.08
N VAL A 71 -7.89 -37.53 51.20
CA VAL A 71 -8.48 -38.88 51.28
C VAL A 71 -10.01 -38.78 51.20
N GLU A 72 -10.69 -39.84 50.75
CA GLU A 72 -12.14 -39.84 50.56
C GLU A 72 -12.96 -39.73 51.86
N CYS A 73 -12.39 -40.13 52.99
CA CYS A 73 -12.95 -39.86 54.32
C CYS A 73 -12.49 -38.52 54.92
N PHE A 74 -11.74 -37.68 54.18
CA PHE A 74 -11.23 -36.36 54.61
C PHE A 74 -10.59 -36.39 56.02
N ASN A 75 -9.86 -37.47 56.31
CA ASN A 75 -9.01 -37.60 57.49
C ASN A 75 -7.64 -36.93 57.31
N ASP A 76 -7.29 -36.58 56.08
CA ASP A 76 -5.97 -36.10 55.67
C ASP A 76 -6.12 -35.38 54.32
N SER A 77 -5.37 -34.28 54.13
CA SER A 77 -5.41 -33.45 52.93
C SER A 77 -4.19 -32.52 52.82
N ILE A 78 -3.39 -32.70 51.77
CA ILE A 78 -2.14 -31.95 51.55
C ILE A 78 -2.31 -30.81 50.52
N PHE A 79 -1.68 -29.66 50.80
CA PHE A 79 -1.77 -28.45 49.97
C PHE A 79 -0.40 -27.91 49.60
N ILE A 80 -0.26 -27.42 48.36
CA ILE A 80 0.94 -26.70 47.89
C ILE A 80 0.57 -25.49 47.03
N ASN A 81 1.24 -24.37 47.25
CA ASN A 81 1.03 -23.15 46.46
C ASN A 81 2.04 -23.10 45.31
N TRP A 82 1.57 -23.07 44.06
CA TRP A 82 2.42 -23.25 42.87
C TRP A 82 3.53 -22.20 42.76
N GLN A 83 3.26 -20.97 43.22
CA GLN A 83 4.20 -19.84 43.11
C GLN A 83 5.00 -19.55 44.39
N VAL A 84 4.48 -19.91 45.56
CA VAL A 84 5.11 -19.61 46.86
C VAL A 84 6.03 -20.74 47.32
N SER A 85 5.75 -21.99 46.92
CA SER A 85 6.67 -23.09 47.16
C SER A 85 8.02 -22.85 46.45
N LYS A 86 9.07 -23.52 46.94
CA LYS A 86 10.44 -23.30 46.47
C LYS A 86 10.94 -24.49 45.69
N ALA A 87 11.08 -24.29 44.38
CA ALA A 87 11.77 -25.21 43.51
C ALA A 87 13.23 -25.42 43.94
N ASP A 88 13.71 -26.66 43.84
CA ASP A 88 15.13 -26.99 43.84
C ASP A 88 15.81 -26.62 42.52
N GLN A 89 17.11 -26.87 42.43
CA GLN A 89 17.92 -26.59 41.23
C GLN A 89 17.51 -27.37 39.96
N PHE A 90 16.62 -28.35 40.08
CA PHE A 90 16.10 -29.15 38.97
C PHE A 90 14.65 -28.80 38.60
N GLY A 91 14.00 -27.92 39.38
CA GLY A 91 12.62 -27.48 39.18
C GLY A 91 11.57 -28.26 39.99
N TRP A 92 11.98 -29.14 40.91
CA TRP A 92 11.05 -29.85 41.79
C TRP A 92 10.67 -28.99 43.00
N GLN A 93 9.38 -28.81 43.22
CA GLN A 93 8.82 -28.16 44.40
C GLN A 93 8.26 -29.25 45.32
N TYR A 94 8.46 -29.16 46.63
CA TYR A 94 8.15 -30.22 47.60
C TYR A 94 7.43 -29.66 48.81
N VAL A 95 6.31 -30.29 49.17
CA VAL A 95 5.66 -30.15 50.48
C VAL A 95 5.63 -31.52 51.15
N SER A 96 5.96 -31.54 52.43
CA SER A 96 5.91 -32.71 53.30
C SER A 96 5.24 -32.30 54.61
N GLU A 97 4.31 -33.10 55.09
CA GLU A 97 3.62 -32.81 56.35
C GLU A 97 4.54 -33.13 57.54
N SER A 98 4.44 -32.35 58.61
CA SER A 98 5.39 -32.31 59.72
C SER A 98 5.20 -33.44 60.75
N ALA A 99 5.09 -34.65 60.21
CA ALA A 99 4.91 -35.96 60.87
C ALA A 99 3.48 -36.23 61.39
N GLY A 100 2.56 -36.50 60.46
CA GLY A 100 1.32 -37.28 60.62
C GLY A 100 0.44 -36.88 61.81
N ASP A 101 -0.61 -36.11 61.56
CA ASP A 101 -1.51 -35.60 62.60
C ASP A 101 -2.40 -36.67 63.29
N ALA A 102 -2.27 -37.92 62.83
CA ALA A 102 -2.78 -39.17 63.42
C ALA A 102 -4.28 -39.45 63.26
N ALA A 103 -4.99 -38.72 62.40
CA ALA A 103 -6.33 -39.12 61.96
C ALA A 103 -6.30 -40.24 60.90
N GLY A 104 -7.39 -41.03 60.85
CA GLY A 104 -7.51 -42.20 59.95
C GLY A 104 -6.65 -43.40 60.37
N GLY A 105 -5.47 -43.15 60.93
CA GLY A 105 -4.47 -44.15 61.30
C GLY A 105 -3.38 -44.27 60.23
N PHE A 106 -2.31 -45.00 60.59
CA PHE A 106 -1.07 -45.06 59.82
C PHE A 106 -1.24 -45.37 58.33
N ASP A 107 -2.24 -46.17 57.94
CA ASP A 107 -2.41 -46.61 56.55
C ASP A 107 -3.05 -45.55 55.62
N TYR A 108 -3.67 -44.48 56.15
CA TYR A 108 -4.40 -43.46 55.39
C TYR A 108 -3.74 -42.06 55.49
N ASP A 109 -2.41 -42.03 55.53
CA ASP A 109 -1.53 -40.91 55.89
C ASP A 109 -0.73 -40.40 54.66
N ILE A 110 -0.86 -39.12 54.29
CA ILE A 110 -0.30 -38.46 53.10
C ILE A 110 0.94 -37.63 53.50
N LEU A 111 2.12 -38.26 53.44
CA LEU A 111 3.35 -37.64 53.94
C LEU A 111 4.11 -36.74 52.95
N GLY A 112 3.66 -36.62 51.69
CA GLY A 112 4.27 -35.68 50.75
C GLY A 112 3.60 -35.52 49.40
N LEU A 113 3.67 -34.29 48.88
CA LEU A 113 3.28 -33.89 47.53
C LEU A 113 4.42 -33.10 46.91
N ALA A 114 4.89 -33.50 45.73
CA ALA A 114 5.81 -32.71 44.94
C ALA A 114 5.30 -32.54 43.52
N PHE A 115 5.67 -31.42 42.89
CA PHE A 115 5.40 -31.19 41.48
C PHE A 115 6.61 -30.57 40.76
N ARG A 116 6.61 -30.67 39.44
CA ARG A 116 7.59 -30.01 38.57
C ARG A 116 6.93 -29.61 37.26
N GLU A 117 7.11 -28.34 36.92
CA GLU A 117 6.69 -27.74 35.67
C GLU A 117 7.84 -27.79 34.67
N THR A 118 7.59 -28.33 33.47
CA THR A 118 8.50 -28.22 32.33
C THR A 118 7.90 -27.33 31.25
N ALA A 119 8.59 -27.18 30.11
CA ALA A 119 8.07 -26.45 28.97
C ALA A 119 6.73 -27.01 28.44
N THR A 120 6.49 -28.32 28.58
CA THR A 120 5.35 -29.03 27.96
C THR A 120 4.60 -29.96 28.89
N GLU A 121 5.12 -30.26 30.08
CA GLU A 121 4.57 -31.29 30.98
C GLU A 121 4.50 -30.80 32.43
N ILE A 122 3.43 -31.18 33.12
CA ILE A 122 3.33 -31.09 34.58
C ILE A 122 3.54 -32.49 35.14
N TRP A 123 4.49 -32.62 36.07
CA TRP A 123 4.79 -33.84 36.80
C TRP A 123 4.31 -33.70 38.24
N VAL A 124 3.73 -34.77 38.78
CA VAL A 124 3.24 -34.86 40.16
C VAL A 124 3.76 -36.14 40.80
N VAL A 125 4.21 -36.04 42.05
CA VAL A 125 4.65 -37.15 42.90
C VAL A 125 3.86 -37.10 44.19
N ILE A 126 3.27 -38.22 44.58
CA ILE A 126 2.58 -38.41 45.86
C ILE A 126 3.37 -39.44 46.67
N ASN A 127 3.58 -39.14 47.95
CA ASN A 127 4.07 -40.09 48.94
C ASN A 127 3.07 -40.20 50.09
N ALA A 128 2.75 -41.44 50.46
CA ALA A 128 1.75 -41.77 51.45
C ALA A 128 1.97 -43.20 51.98
N ASN A 129 1.22 -43.59 53.00
CA ASN A 129 1.22 -44.97 53.51
C ASN A 129 0.15 -45.87 52.85
N MET A 130 -0.78 -45.31 52.10
CA MET A 130 -1.74 -46.07 51.28
C MET A 130 -1.08 -46.50 49.94
N PRO A 131 -1.16 -47.77 49.51
CA PRO A 131 -0.65 -48.19 48.22
C PRO A 131 -1.49 -47.61 47.06
N TYR A 132 -0.85 -47.37 45.90
CA TYR A 132 -1.56 -47.13 44.64
C TYR A 132 -2.02 -48.48 44.05
N PRO A 133 -3.25 -48.62 43.51
CA PRO A 133 -4.25 -47.58 43.21
C PRO A 133 -5.12 -47.11 44.38
N GLY A 134 -5.10 -47.79 45.53
CA GLY A 134 -5.88 -47.45 46.71
C GLY A 134 -5.84 -48.57 47.77
N GLY A 135 -6.43 -48.31 48.94
CA GLY A 135 -6.48 -49.23 50.08
C GLY A 135 -7.73 -50.11 50.09
N ASN A 136 -7.56 -51.42 50.24
CA ASN A 136 -8.68 -52.34 50.41
C ASN A 136 -9.16 -52.39 51.87
N ASP A 137 -10.17 -51.60 52.23
CA ASP A 137 -10.86 -51.61 53.55
C ASP A 137 -11.64 -52.93 53.85
N ILE A 138 -11.52 -53.91 52.95
CA ILE A 138 -11.98 -55.31 53.05
C ILE A 138 -11.60 -55.98 54.39
N ALA A 139 -10.56 -55.50 55.07
CA ALA A 139 -10.11 -56.02 56.35
C ALA A 139 -11.09 -55.81 57.52
N ASN A 140 -11.99 -54.80 57.48
CA ASN A 140 -12.82 -54.47 58.65
C ASN A 140 -14.20 -53.82 58.32
N PRO A 141 -15.06 -54.49 57.52
CA PRO A 141 -16.30 -53.90 57.01
C PRO A 141 -17.32 -53.59 58.14
N LEU A 142 -17.66 -52.31 58.28
CA LEU A 142 -18.71 -51.84 59.20
C LEU A 142 -20.05 -51.63 58.47
N PRO A 143 -21.20 -51.95 59.10
CA PRO A 143 -22.50 -51.78 58.47
C PRO A 143 -22.82 -50.30 58.26
N GLY A 144 -22.97 -49.91 56.99
CA GLY A 144 -23.22 -48.52 56.58
C GLY A 144 -22.16 -47.95 55.63
N ARG A 145 -21.02 -48.62 55.46
CA ARG A 145 -20.01 -48.29 54.45
C ARG A 145 -20.34 -48.88 53.07
N ASP A 146 -19.93 -48.18 52.01
CA ASP A 146 -19.53 -48.73 50.72
C ASP A 146 -18.26 -49.61 50.82
N ASN A 147 -17.37 -49.27 51.77
CA ASN A 147 -16.05 -49.83 52.07
C ASN A 147 -14.98 -49.39 51.06
N ASN A 148 -15.07 -48.14 50.58
CA ASN A 148 -14.25 -47.62 49.48
C ASN A 148 -13.38 -46.41 49.85
N ILE A 149 -12.76 -46.43 51.03
CA ILE A 149 -11.85 -45.35 51.47
C ILE A 149 -10.54 -45.41 50.67
N ASN A 150 -10.40 -44.60 49.63
CA ASN A 150 -9.16 -44.45 48.85
C ASN A 150 -8.73 -42.97 48.74
N TYR A 151 -7.90 -42.68 47.74
CA TYR A 151 -7.46 -41.35 47.35
C TYR A 151 -8.59 -40.56 46.68
N GLY A 152 -8.89 -39.36 47.18
CA GLY A 152 -9.65 -38.38 46.43
C GLY A 152 -8.92 -37.87 45.19
N ASP A 153 -9.57 -37.01 44.43
CA ASP A 153 -8.98 -36.41 43.23
C ASP A 153 -8.06 -35.23 43.57
N LEU A 154 -7.06 -35.01 42.72
CA LEU A 154 -6.16 -33.86 42.86
C LEU A 154 -6.74 -32.66 42.12
N PHE A 155 -7.05 -31.60 42.86
CA PHE A 155 -7.60 -30.35 42.32
C PHE A 155 -6.49 -29.35 42.06
N ILE A 156 -6.67 -28.55 41.00
CA ILE A 156 -5.79 -27.47 40.59
C ILE A 156 -6.67 -26.23 40.42
N ASN A 157 -6.58 -25.28 41.36
CA ASN A 157 -7.27 -24.01 41.28
C ASN A 157 -6.31 -22.94 40.73
N LEU A 158 -6.56 -22.52 39.50
CA LEU A 158 -5.77 -21.50 38.78
C LEU A 158 -6.47 -20.12 38.76
N THR A 159 -7.52 -19.92 39.57
CA THR A 159 -8.41 -18.75 39.49
C THR A 159 -8.11 -17.63 40.49
N GLY A 160 -7.30 -17.90 41.52
CA GLY A 160 -7.07 -16.98 42.65
C GLY A 160 -8.27 -16.82 43.60
N LEU A 161 -9.38 -17.51 43.35
CA LEU A 161 -10.56 -17.56 44.23
C LEU A 161 -10.40 -18.61 45.34
N SER A 162 -11.26 -18.57 46.35
CA SER A 162 -11.43 -19.73 47.26
C SER A 162 -11.87 -20.98 46.49
N PHE A 163 -11.64 -22.16 47.08
CA PHE A 163 -12.06 -23.43 46.49
C PHE A 163 -13.58 -23.46 46.28
N GLU A 164 -14.35 -22.98 47.26
CA GLU A 164 -15.82 -22.88 47.17
C GLU A 164 -16.26 -22.01 45.98
N GLU A 165 -15.72 -20.80 45.84
CA GLU A 165 -16.08 -19.89 44.74
C GLU A 165 -15.64 -20.39 43.36
N ALA A 166 -14.53 -21.14 43.28
CA ALA A 166 -14.09 -21.77 42.04
C ALA A 166 -14.99 -22.99 41.71
N ASN A 167 -15.42 -23.75 42.71
CA ASN A 167 -16.31 -24.90 42.57
C ASN A 167 -17.72 -24.49 42.12
N ASP A 168 -18.31 -23.47 42.75
CA ASP A 168 -19.62 -22.90 42.38
C ASP A 168 -19.65 -22.38 40.93
N LYS A 169 -18.51 -21.90 40.43
CA LYS A 169 -18.34 -21.45 39.04
C LYS A 169 -17.97 -22.60 38.08
N SER A 170 -17.78 -23.81 38.60
CA SER A 170 -17.22 -24.98 37.89
C SER A 170 -15.92 -24.63 37.15
N ALA A 171 -15.07 -23.83 37.79
CA ALA A 171 -13.84 -23.26 37.23
C ALA A 171 -12.57 -23.98 37.71
N LEU A 172 -12.71 -25.08 38.44
CA LEU A 172 -11.60 -25.94 38.85
C LEU A 172 -11.08 -26.77 37.67
N TYR A 173 -9.82 -27.17 37.78
CA TYR A 173 -9.29 -28.33 37.09
C TYR A 173 -9.06 -29.44 38.12
N ALA A 174 -9.06 -30.69 37.67
CA ALA A 174 -8.73 -31.81 38.52
C ALA A 174 -8.02 -32.93 37.75
N VAL A 175 -7.41 -33.86 38.47
CA VAL A 175 -6.79 -35.05 37.94
C VAL A 175 -7.32 -36.26 38.70
N ARG A 176 -8.10 -37.10 38.01
CA ARG A 176 -8.41 -38.45 38.52
C ARG A 176 -7.20 -39.32 38.26
N PHE A 177 -6.41 -39.56 39.31
CA PHE A 177 -5.23 -40.42 39.26
C PHE A 177 -5.48 -41.81 39.84
N ALA A 178 -6.36 -41.93 40.86
CA ALA A 178 -6.75 -43.20 41.45
C ALA A 178 -7.99 -43.77 40.73
N PRO A 179 -7.97 -45.03 40.25
CA PRO A 179 -9.14 -45.64 39.60
C PRO A 179 -10.17 -46.21 40.58
N ASN A 180 -9.84 -46.29 41.88
CA ASN A 180 -10.68 -46.95 42.89
C ASN A 180 -11.65 -45.99 43.59
N ASN A 181 -11.58 -44.69 43.35
CA ASN A 181 -12.31 -43.68 44.12
C ASN A 181 -13.76 -43.44 43.64
N ASP A 182 -14.58 -42.83 44.50
CA ASP A 182 -16.02 -42.56 44.34
C ASP A 182 -16.34 -41.40 43.37
N SER A 183 -15.34 -40.90 42.64
CA SER A 183 -15.50 -39.84 41.62
C SER A 183 -16.51 -40.25 40.54
N GLN A 184 -17.46 -39.36 40.24
CA GLN A 184 -18.59 -39.64 39.33
C GLN A 184 -18.21 -39.59 37.84
N VAL A 185 -16.96 -39.25 37.51
CA VAL A 185 -16.38 -39.36 36.16
C VAL A 185 -15.81 -40.76 35.93
N SER A 186 -15.50 -41.12 34.68
CA SER A 186 -15.03 -42.47 34.31
C SER A 186 -13.51 -42.60 34.25
N ASP A 187 -12.87 -41.83 33.38
CA ASP A 187 -11.52 -42.09 32.90
C ASP A 187 -10.42 -41.50 33.80
N LEU A 188 -9.26 -42.16 33.85
CA LEU A 188 -8.05 -41.60 34.49
C LEU A 188 -7.45 -40.52 33.61
N GLY A 189 -7.30 -39.31 34.15
CA GLY A 189 -6.81 -38.18 33.39
C GLY A 189 -7.11 -36.82 34.01
N VAL A 190 -6.77 -35.78 33.25
CA VAL A 190 -7.03 -34.38 33.55
C VAL A 190 -8.46 -34.04 33.13
N TYR A 191 -9.18 -33.34 34.00
CA TYR A 191 -10.50 -32.78 33.77
C TYR A 191 -10.45 -31.26 33.91
N LYS A 192 -11.28 -30.58 33.09
CA LYS A 192 -11.51 -29.14 33.13
C LYS A 192 -12.99 -28.83 33.31
N ASN A 193 -13.30 -27.59 33.65
CA ASN A 193 -14.66 -27.15 34.01
C ASN A 193 -15.23 -28.01 35.17
N VAL A 194 -14.40 -28.27 36.18
CA VAL A 194 -14.69 -29.27 37.23
C VAL A 194 -15.58 -28.69 38.31
N LYS A 195 -16.56 -29.49 38.72
CA LYS A 195 -17.30 -29.35 39.98
C LYS A 195 -16.92 -30.52 40.90
N ALA A 196 -16.58 -30.20 42.14
CA ALA A 196 -16.17 -31.12 43.18
C ALA A 196 -17.29 -31.35 44.20
N MET A 197 -17.33 -32.55 44.77
CA MET A 197 -18.20 -32.92 45.89
C MET A 197 -17.38 -33.49 47.07
N SER A 198 -18.04 -33.64 48.20
CA SER A 198 -17.53 -34.38 49.36
C SER A 198 -18.19 -35.75 49.42
N VAL A 199 -17.39 -36.81 49.49
CA VAL A 199 -17.86 -38.17 49.85
C VAL A 199 -17.60 -38.51 51.32
N SER A 200 -17.02 -37.58 52.08
CA SER A 200 -16.55 -37.76 53.46
C SER A 200 -17.59 -38.40 54.38
N ILE A 201 -18.84 -37.94 54.33
CA ILE A 201 -19.90 -38.43 55.23
C ILE A 201 -20.34 -39.89 54.94
N PHE A 202 -20.10 -40.40 53.74
CA PHE A 202 -20.39 -41.79 53.37
C PHE A 202 -19.21 -42.69 53.78
N ASN A 203 -17.99 -42.21 53.53
CA ASN A 203 -16.72 -42.83 53.95
C ASN A 203 -16.39 -42.64 55.46
N MET A 204 -17.39 -42.46 56.33
CA MET A 204 -17.28 -42.28 57.80
C MET A 204 -16.39 -41.11 58.30
N GLY A 205 -16.08 -40.17 57.41
CA GLY A 205 -15.31 -38.96 57.68
C GLY A 205 -16.08 -37.85 58.42
N PRO A 206 -15.41 -36.73 58.73
CA PRO A 206 -16.06 -35.55 59.25
C PRO A 206 -16.90 -34.87 58.16
N VAL A 207 -17.99 -34.22 58.56
CA VAL A 207 -18.86 -33.47 57.63
C VAL A 207 -18.11 -32.31 56.98
N ASP A 208 -17.26 -31.63 57.74
CA ASP A 208 -16.54 -30.43 57.33
C ASP A 208 -15.13 -30.37 57.92
N ARG A 209 -14.26 -29.55 57.32
CA ARG A 209 -12.88 -29.30 57.76
C ARG A 209 -12.80 -28.82 59.21
N ALA A 210 -13.76 -28.03 59.69
CA ALA A 210 -13.81 -27.65 61.10
C ALA A 210 -14.17 -28.84 62.01
N GLY A 211 -14.96 -29.81 61.53
CA GLY A 211 -15.21 -31.10 62.18
C GLY A 211 -13.97 -31.95 62.24
N TYR A 212 -13.19 -31.94 61.15
CA TYR A 212 -11.88 -32.58 61.09
C TYR A 212 -10.91 -32.00 62.15
N GLU A 213 -10.68 -30.69 62.12
CA GLU A 213 -9.83 -30.02 63.13
C GLU A 213 -10.34 -30.22 64.57
N ARG A 214 -11.67 -30.21 64.80
CA ARG A 214 -12.28 -30.50 66.12
C ARG A 214 -11.97 -31.93 66.56
N PHE A 215 -11.99 -32.90 65.66
CA PHE A 215 -11.65 -34.29 65.97
C PHE A 215 -10.18 -34.43 66.37
N ILE A 216 -9.25 -33.83 65.62
CA ILE A 216 -7.82 -33.85 65.94
C ILE A 216 -7.54 -33.18 67.30
N ARG A 217 -7.99 -31.94 67.51
CA ARG A 217 -7.79 -31.22 68.77
C ARG A 217 -8.34 -31.97 69.99
N ASN A 218 -9.52 -32.59 69.86
CA ASN A 218 -10.18 -33.26 70.99
C ASN A 218 -9.61 -34.64 71.34
N ASN A 219 -9.10 -35.40 70.36
CA ASN A 219 -8.64 -36.77 70.58
C ASN A 219 -7.12 -36.90 70.71
N TYR A 220 -6.34 -36.00 70.07
CA TYR A 220 -4.88 -36.08 69.99
C TYR A 220 -4.17 -34.87 70.59
N GLY A 221 -4.88 -33.75 70.79
CA GLY A 221 -4.31 -32.52 71.37
C GLY A 221 -3.38 -31.75 70.42
N ALA A 222 -3.38 -32.11 69.13
CA ALA A 222 -2.65 -31.43 68.07
C ALA A 222 -3.56 -30.43 67.32
N GLU A 223 -2.97 -29.68 66.39
CA GLU A 223 -3.67 -29.08 65.25
C GLU A 223 -3.30 -29.89 64.00
N PRO A 224 -4.21 -30.06 63.01
CA PRO A 224 -3.83 -30.66 61.74
C PRO A 224 -2.66 -29.93 61.07
N ASP A 225 -1.82 -30.68 60.38
CA ASP A 225 -1.00 -30.14 59.30
C ASP A 225 -1.82 -30.17 58.00
N TYR A 226 -1.40 -29.37 57.04
CA TYR A 226 -1.97 -29.26 55.70
C TYR A 226 -0.86 -28.90 54.69
N GLY A 227 0.41 -29.10 55.07
CA GLY A 227 1.57 -28.74 54.28
C GLY A 227 1.75 -27.23 54.15
N GLU A 228 1.63 -26.69 52.94
CA GLU A 228 1.83 -25.27 52.67
C GLU A 228 0.58 -24.39 52.85
N TYR A 229 -0.54 -24.94 53.36
CA TYR A 229 -1.80 -24.22 53.53
C TYR A 229 -1.60 -22.84 54.21
N PRO A 230 -1.76 -21.71 53.50
CA PRO A 230 -1.43 -20.42 54.07
C PRO A 230 -2.46 -20.02 55.12
N LYS A 231 -2.03 -19.79 56.36
CA LYS A 231 -2.91 -19.33 57.47
C LYS A 231 -3.54 -17.95 57.22
N THR A 232 -3.13 -17.27 56.15
CA THR A 232 -3.70 -16.01 55.63
C THR A 232 -4.72 -16.21 54.50
N MET A 233 -4.85 -17.41 53.92
CA MET A 233 -5.81 -17.72 52.86
C MET A 233 -7.03 -18.47 53.41
N SER A 234 -8.22 -17.92 53.17
CA SER A 234 -9.49 -18.64 53.26
C SER A 234 -9.71 -19.51 52.01
N TYR A 235 -8.76 -20.38 51.70
CA TYR A 235 -8.81 -21.22 50.50
C TYR A 235 -9.85 -22.34 50.62
N PHE A 236 -10.00 -22.94 51.81
CA PHE A 236 -11.12 -23.82 52.15
C PHE A 236 -11.95 -23.25 53.29
N ALA A 237 -13.26 -23.13 53.07
CA ALA A 237 -14.20 -22.79 54.13
C ALA A 237 -14.14 -23.82 55.29
N PRO A 238 -14.41 -23.41 56.54
CA PRO A 238 -14.48 -24.34 57.67
C PRO A 238 -15.63 -25.36 57.52
N THR A 239 -16.63 -25.06 56.69
CA THR A 239 -17.85 -25.86 56.42
C THR A 239 -17.74 -26.73 55.16
N SER A 240 -16.52 -27.05 54.73
CA SER A 240 -16.21 -27.66 53.43
C SER A 240 -15.31 -28.90 53.59
N SER A 241 -15.43 -29.85 52.67
CA SER A 241 -14.72 -31.14 52.69
C SER A 241 -14.63 -31.77 51.28
N PHE A 242 -14.57 -30.93 50.23
CA PHE A 242 -14.52 -31.39 48.84
C PHE A 242 -13.27 -32.25 48.55
N ASN A 243 -13.48 -33.45 48.01
CA ASN A 243 -12.40 -34.43 47.79
C ASN A 243 -12.53 -35.30 46.53
N VAL A 244 -13.68 -35.35 45.84
CA VAL A 244 -13.82 -36.07 44.54
C VAL A 244 -14.57 -35.26 43.49
N ILE A 245 -14.33 -35.57 42.22
CA ILE A 245 -15.00 -34.94 41.07
C ILE A 245 -16.47 -35.40 41.01
N GLU A 246 -17.40 -34.44 41.11
CA GLU A 246 -18.84 -34.62 40.84
C GLU A 246 -19.12 -34.57 39.34
N SER A 247 -18.46 -33.67 38.63
CA SER A 247 -18.54 -33.56 37.17
C SER A 247 -17.38 -32.77 36.59
N GLY A 248 -17.07 -33.00 35.31
CA GLY A 248 -16.06 -32.26 34.57
C GLY A 248 -15.99 -32.72 33.12
N THR A 249 -15.31 -31.95 32.28
CA THR A 249 -14.98 -32.32 30.90
C THR A 249 -13.61 -32.96 30.86
N TYR A 250 -13.50 -34.23 30.44
CA TYR A 250 -12.21 -34.89 30.23
C TYR A 250 -11.37 -34.13 29.21
N ALA A 251 -10.16 -33.73 29.59
CA ALA A 251 -9.23 -32.96 28.77
C ALA A 251 -8.18 -33.86 28.10
N GLY A 252 -7.66 -34.85 28.83
CA GLY A 252 -6.67 -35.80 28.31
C GLY A 252 -6.07 -36.71 29.37
N PRO A 253 -5.30 -37.75 28.96
CA PRO A 253 -4.80 -38.78 29.86
C PRO A 253 -3.63 -38.30 30.73
N ILE A 254 -3.45 -38.96 31.87
CA ILE A 254 -2.17 -38.98 32.60
C ILE A 254 -1.29 -40.13 32.14
N GLN A 255 0.02 -39.98 32.29
CA GLN A 255 1.01 -41.06 32.19
C GLN A 255 1.58 -41.36 33.58
N MET A 256 1.39 -42.59 34.08
CA MET A 256 2.05 -43.06 35.30
C MET A 256 3.57 -43.18 35.09
N ILE A 257 4.34 -42.83 36.12
CA ILE A 257 5.80 -42.74 36.12
C ILE A 257 6.40 -43.74 37.11
N THR A 258 7.41 -44.48 36.68
CA THR A 258 8.15 -45.40 37.56
C THR A 258 9.17 -44.66 38.42
N SER A 259 9.53 -45.22 39.57
CA SER A 259 10.60 -44.72 40.43
C SER A 259 11.95 -44.57 39.70
N SER A 260 12.23 -45.44 38.71
CA SER A 260 13.42 -45.36 37.86
C SER A 260 13.41 -44.15 36.91
N THR A 261 12.27 -43.83 36.29
CA THR A 261 12.13 -42.60 35.47
C THR A 261 12.15 -41.36 36.35
N LEU A 262 11.52 -41.41 37.53
CA LEU A 262 11.48 -40.31 38.48
C LEU A 262 12.89 -39.95 39.00
N ALA A 263 13.71 -40.95 39.34
CA ALA A 263 15.11 -40.75 39.72
C ALA A 263 15.98 -40.22 38.57
N ALA A 264 15.70 -40.60 37.32
CA ALA A 264 16.41 -40.07 36.14
C ALA A 264 16.12 -38.56 35.91
N GLU A 265 14.94 -38.08 36.35
CA GLU A 265 14.57 -36.66 36.38
C GLU A 265 15.11 -35.91 37.63
N ASN A 266 16.11 -36.47 38.32
CA ASN A 266 16.79 -35.92 39.50
C ASN A 266 15.87 -35.69 40.72
N PHE A 267 14.73 -36.36 40.79
CA PHE A 267 13.88 -36.34 41.98
C PHE A 267 14.55 -37.06 43.16
N ASP A 268 14.61 -36.40 44.31
CA ASP A 268 15.16 -36.98 45.53
C ASP A 268 14.12 -37.87 46.25
N LEU A 269 14.19 -39.17 45.97
CA LEU A 269 13.36 -40.21 46.58
C LEU A 269 13.49 -40.29 48.12
N THR A 270 14.45 -39.61 48.76
CA THR A 270 14.63 -39.59 50.23
C THR A 270 13.91 -38.42 50.93
N LYS A 271 13.25 -37.54 50.18
CA LYS A 271 12.53 -36.36 50.71
C LYS A 271 11.35 -36.71 51.60
N PHE A 272 10.64 -37.78 51.28
CA PHE A 272 9.40 -38.18 51.94
C PHE A 272 9.57 -39.49 52.73
N LYS A 273 8.66 -39.76 53.67
CA LYS A 273 8.83 -40.80 54.71
C LYS A 273 7.80 -41.93 54.64
N GLY A 274 6.73 -41.78 53.88
CA GLY A 274 5.66 -42.76 53.76
C GLY A 274 6.06 -43.98 52.92
N LEU A 275 5.35 -45.08 53.14
CA LEU A 275 5.71 -46.40 52.58
C LEU A 275 5.70 -46.46 51.05
N TYR A 276 4.85 -45.67 50.39
CA TYR A 276 4.64 -45.72 48.94
C TYR A 276 4.86 -44.35 48.31
N THR A 277 5.69 -44.31 47.27
CA THR A 277 5.86 -43.15 46.38
C THR A 277 5.43 -43.54 44.98
N PHE A 278 4.47 -42.83 44.43
CA PHE A 278 4.03 -42.99 43.04
C PHE A 278 3.95 -41.61 42.36
N ALA A 279 4.03 -41.61 41.04
CA ALA A 279 4.07 -40.38 40.27
C ALA A 279 3.30 -40.52 38.96
N PHE A 280 2.84 -39.40 38.45
CA PHE A 280 2.24 -39.27 37.13
C PHE A 280 2.62 -37.94 36.50
N LYS A 281 2.43 -37.83 35.18
CA LYS A 281 2.55 -36.56 34.46
C LYS A 281 1.45 -36.39 33.43
N PHE A 282 1.23 -35.16 33.01
CA PHE A 282 0.31 -34.81 31.93
C PHE A 282 0.84 -33.65 31.10
N ASP A 283 0.31 -33.53 29.88
CA ASP A 283 0.64 -32.42 28.98
C ASP A 283 0.06 -31.11 29.54
N LYS A 284 0.92 -30.09 29.69
CA LYS A 284 0.58 -28.79 30.25
C LYS A 284 -0.57 -28.10 29.48
N LYS A 285 -0.70 -28.37 28.17
CA LYS A 285 -1.76 -27.79 27.32
C LYS A 285 -3.18 -28.24 27.69
N LEU A 286 -3.33 -29.26 28.54
CA LEU A 286 -4.63 -29.71 29.04
C LEU A 286 -5.25 -28.73 30.04
N ILE A 287 -4.43 -27.85 30.65
CA ILE A 287 -4.87 -26.85 31.64
C ILE A 287 -4.56 -25.39 31.22
N ILE A 288 -3.49 -25.15 30.46
CA ILE A 288 -2.97 -23.82 30.13
C ILE A 288 -2.57 -23.78 28.64
N ASP A 289 -3.10 -22.85 27.86
CA ASP A 289 -2.79 -22.77 26.43
C ASP A 289 -1.38 -22.24 26.12
N GLN A 290 -1.01 -22.23 24.83
CA GLN A 290 0.27 -21.70 24.34
C GLN A 290 0.49 -20.21 24.59
N CYS A 291 -0.57 -19.47 24.96
CA CYS A 291 -0.55 -18.06 25.32
C CYS A 291 -0.38 -17.85 26.84
N GLY A 292 -0.35 -18.92 27.63
CA GLY A 292 -0.36 -18.85 29.10
C GLY A 292 -1.76 -18.60 29.68
N VAL A 293 -2.82 -18.73 28.87
CA VAL A 293 -4.21 -18.51 29.30
C VAL A 293 -4.82 -19.83 29.76
N VAL A 294 -5.33 -19.82 30.99
CA VAL A 294 -6.05 -20.95 31.60
C VAL A 294 -7.30 -21.26 30.77
N GLY A 295 -7.37 -22.48 30.22
CA GLY A 295 -8.49 -22.92 29.38
C GLY A 295 -8.66 -22.18 28.04
N GLY A 296 -7.67 -21.39 27.62
CA GLY A 296 -7.70 -20.66 26.36
C GLY A 296 -7.65 -21.56 25.12
N ASP A 297 -7.92 -20.96 23.96
CA ASP A 297 -7.91 -21.64 22.65
C ASP A 297 -6.59 -21.46 21.89
N GLY A 298 -5.60 -20.80 22.49
CA GLY A 298 -4.31 -20.48 21.86
C GLY A 298 -4.35 -19.33 20.86
N THR A 299 -5.47 -18.60 20.71
CA THR A 299 -5.60 -17.49 19.75
C THR A 299 -5.24 -16.11 20.32
N SER A 300 -5.36 -15.94 21.63
CA SER A 300 -5.28 -14.66 22.34
C SER A 300 -3.94 -13.90 22.23
N CYS A 301 -2.86 -14.61 21.90
CA CYS A 301 -1.49 -14.11 21.78
C CYS A 301 -0.88 -14.26 20.38
N LEU A 302 -1.68 -14.60 19.36
CA LEU A 302 -1.17 -14.76 18.01
C LEU A 302 -0.71 -13.41 17.45
N ASP A 303 0.50 -13.38 16.88
CA ASP A 303 0.95 -12.27 16.05
C ASP A 303 0.21 -12.24 14.70
N CYS A 304 0.48 -11.24 13.85
CA CYS A 304 -0.25 -11.13 12.59
C CYS A 304 0.02 -12.27 11.58
N ALA A 305 1.01 -13.14 11.83
CA ALA A 305 1.33 -14.30 11.01
C ALA A 305 0.67 -15.58 11.56
N GLY A 306 -0.12 -15.47 12.65
CA GLY A 306 -0.69 -16.62 13.34
C GLY A 306 0.31 -17.36 14.23
N VAL A 307 1.42 -16.71 14.62
CA VAL A 307 2.42 -17.30 15.52
C VAL A 307 2.18 -16.84 16.94
N ALA A 308 1.89 -17.79 17.84
CA ALA A 308 1.73 -17.53 19.27
C ALA A 308 2.97 -16.85 19.83
N CYS A 309 2.77 -15.71 20.50
CA CYS A 309 3.85 -14.94 21.14
C CYS A 309 4.92 -14.45 20.16
N GLY A 310 4.60 -14.46 18.85
CA GLY A 310 5.45 -13.94 17.79
C GLY A 310 5.61 -12.42 17.86
N ARG A 311 6.45 -11.88 16.98
CA ARG A 311 6.79 -10.44 16.95
C ARG A 311 6.28 -9.75 15.71
N SER A 312 5.49 -10.43 14.89
CA SER A 312 5.05 -9.90 13.61
C SER A 312 3.97 -8.86 13.81
N VAL A 313 4.19 -7.67 13.27
CA VAL A 313 3.24 -6.55 13.33
C VAL A 313 2.74 -6.26 11.91
N LYS A 314 1.50 -5.80 11.79
CA LYS A 314 0.97 -5.34 10.50
C LYS A 314 1.57 -3.99 10.14
N ASP A 315 1.96 -3.85 8.89
CA ASP A 315 2.30 -2.56 8.29
C ASP A 315 1.02 -1.70 8.10
N GLN A 316 1.16 -0.48 7.58
CA GLN A 316 0.05 0.43 7.32
C GLN A 316 -0.91 -0.10 6.23
N CYS A 317 -0.45 -1.05 5.41
CA CYS A 317 -1.26 -1.76 4.42
C CYS A 317 -2.01 -2.98 4.99
N GLY A 318 -1.82 -3.27 6.28
CA GLY A 318 -2.38 -4.45 6.95
C GLY A 318 -1.64 -5.76 6.67
N VAL A 319 -0.51 -5.70 5.95
CA VAL A 319 0.34 -6.83 5.59
C VAL A 319 1.27 -7.16 6.75
N CYS A 320 1.35 -8.44 7.10
CA CYS A 320 2.14 -8.88 8.24
C CYS A 320 3.65 -8.84 7.94
N ASN A 321 4.42 -8.09 8.73
CA ASN A 321 5.82 -7.73 8.44
C ASN A 321 6.01 -7.13 7.03
N GLY A 322 5.01 -6.40 6.52
CA GLY A 322 5.15 -5.61 5.31
C GLY A 322 6.10 -4.42 5.50
N ASP A 323 6.50 -3.82 4.38
CA ASP A 323 7.41 -2.68 4.29
C ASP A 323 6.68 -1.38 3.90
N ASP A 324 5.36 -1.31 4.18
CA ASP A 324 4.45 -0.24 3.78
C ASP A 324 4.31 -0.05 2.25
N SER A 325 4.89 -0.90 1.41
CA SER A 325 4.92 -0.68 -0.06
C SER A 325 3.63 -1.01 -0.80
N THR A 326 2.87 -2.00 -0.32
CA THR A 326 1.79 -2.64 -1.10
C THR A 326 0.52 -1.79 -1.30
N CYS A 327 0.40 -0.69 -0.56
CA CYS A 327 -0.74 0.23 -0.57
C CYS A 327 -0.31 1.70 -0.78
N GLN A 328 0.90 1.95 -1.27
CA GLN A 328 1.37 3.31 -1.52
C GLN A 328 0.61 3.98 -2.67
N ASP A 329 0.27 5.24 -2.46
CA ASP A 329 -0.14 6.16 -3.52
C ASP A 329 1.07 6.54 -4.40
N CYS A 330 0.85 7.34 -5.45
CA CYS A 330 1.96 7.69 -6.34
C CYS A 330 2.99 8.66 -5.75
N LEU A 331 2.79 9.18 -4.52
CA LEU A 331 3.78 9.94 -3.74
C LEU A 331 4.59 9.04 -2.80
N GLY A 332 4.27 7.75 -2.70
CA GLY A 332 4.87 6.81 -1.76
C GLY A 332 4.18 6.81 -0.38
N ILE A 333 2.98 7.37 -0.26
CA ILE A 333 2.25 7.47 1.01
C ILE A 333 1.30 6.26 1.17
N PRO A 334 1.46 5.42 2.21
CA PRO A 334 0.59 4.27 2.44
C PRO A 334 -0.87 4.68 2.67
N ASN A 335 -1.79 4.13 1.89
CA ASN A 335 -3.21 4.50 1.86
C ASN A 335 -3.48 5.98 1.53
N GLY A 336 -2.57 6.65 0.81
CA GLY A 336 -2.79 8.01 0.32
C GLY A 336 -3.76 8.09 -0.87
N ASP A 337 -4.28 9.29 -1.13
CA ASP A 337 -5.24 9.56 -2.21
C ASP A 337 -4.55 10.02 -3.52
N ALA A 338 -3.21 10.11 -3.59
CA ALA A 338 -2.54 10.65 -4.78
C ALA A 338 -2.60 9.70 -5.99
N LEU A 339 -3.27 10.16 -7.05
CA LEU A 339 -3.38 9.46 -8.33
C LEU A 339 -2.45 10.06 -9.38
N ILE A 340 -2.06 9.23 -10.35
CA ILE A 340 -1.34 9.67 -11.55
C ILE A 340 -2.34 10.30 -12.52
N ASP A 341 -2.06 11.50 -13.00
CA ASP A 341 -2.90 12.22 -13.95
C ASP A 341 -2.81 11.66 -15.39
N GLN A 342 -3.62 12.20 -16.30
CA GLN A 342 -3.60 11.83 -17.72
C GLN A 342 -2.27 12.11 -18.44
N CYS A 343 -1.35 12.84 -17.80
CA CYS A 343 -0.02 13.19 -18.31
C CYS A 343 1.10 12.30 -17.73
N GLY A 344 0.78 11.36 -16.83
CA GLY A 344 1.77 10.53 -16.15
C GLY A 344 2.41 11.20 -14.93
N VAL A 345 1.84 12.30 -14.44
CA VAL A 345 2.36 13.07 -13.29
C VAL A 345 1.54 12.74 -12.05
N CYS A 346 2.21 12.31 -10.98
CA CYS A 346 1.56 12.09 -9.69
C CYS A 346 1.00 13.39 -9.11
N ALA A 347 -0.27 13.38 -8.68
CA ALA A 347 -1.02 14.55 -8.21
C ALA A 347 -0.98 15.73 -9.20
N GLY A 348 -0.81 15.45 -10.49
CA GLY A 348 -0.81 16.45 -11.56
C GLY A 348 -2.20 17.00 -11.86
N ASP A 349 -2.24 18.20 -12.43
CA ASP A 349 -3.47 18.90 -12.82
C ASP A 349 -4.00 18.50 -14.21
N GLY A 350 -3.35 17.54 -14.88
CA GLY A 350 -3.67 17.12 -16.24
C GLY A 350 -3.31 18.13 -17.34
N THR A 351 -2.62 19.25 -17.03
CA THR A 351 -2.29 20.29 -18.01
C THR A 351 -0.92 20.10 -18.68
N SER A 352 0.04 19.47 -17.98
CA SER A 352 1.46 19.44 -18.35
C SER A 352 1.79 18.80 -19.71
N CYS A 353 0.90 17.95 -20.23
CA CYS A 353 1.05 17.23 -21.50
C CYS A 353 0.08 17.71 -22.60
N LEU A 354 -0.71 18.76 -22.36
CA LEU A 354 -1.70 19.22 -23.33
C LEU A 354 -1.03 19.92 -24.52
N ASP A 355 -1.51 19.65 -25.72
CA ASP A 355 -1.22 20.48 -26.89
C ASP A 355 -2.04 21.78 -26.88
N CYS A 356 -1.84 22.66 -27.86
CA CYS A 356 -2.54 23.95 -27.88
C CYS A 356 -4.07 23.87 -28.09
N ALA A 357 -4.61 22.68 -28.37
CA ALA A 357 -6.05 22.42 -28.48
C ALA A 357 -6.63 21.82 -27.19
N GLY A 358 -5.81 21.67 -26.14
CA GLY A 358 -6.19 21.01 -24.89
C GLY A 358 -6.20 19.49 -24.98
N VAL A 359 -5.49 18.89 -25.95
CA VAL A 359 -5.45 17.43 -26.15
C VAL A 359 -4.19 16.82 -25.51
N PRO A 360 -4.31 15.88 -24.54
CA PRO A 360 -3.16 15.18 -23.97
C PRO A 360 -2.29 14.50 -25.03
N PHE A 361 -1.00 14.78 -25.01
CA PHE A 361 -0.01 14.29 -25.99
C PHE A 361 -0.36 14.58 -27.46
N GLY A 362 -1.20 15.60 -27.69
CA GLY A 362 -1.59 16.05 -29.02
C GLY A 362 -0.41 16.61 -29.82
N LYS A 363 -0.60 16.77 -31.12
CA LYS A 363 0.46 17.22 -32.07
C LYS A 363 0.25 18.65 -32.54
N SER A 364 -0.81 19.32 -32.10
CA SER A 364 -1.18 20.65 -32.54
C SER A 364 -0.20 21.67 -31.97
N LYS A 365 0.22 22.61 -32.82
CA LYS A 365 1.07 23.74 -32.43
C LYS A 365 0.39 25.04 -32.80
N VAL A 366 0.66 26.08 -32.03
CA VAL A 366 0.24 27.44 -32.34
C VAL A 366 1.01 27.90 -33.58
N ASP A 367 0.31 28.33 -34.62
CA ASP A 367 0.91 28.86 -35.83
C ASP A 367 1.44 30.30 -35.64
N ARG A 368 2.06 30.86 -36.69
CA ARG A 368 2.56 32.25 -36.67
C ARG A 368 1.47 33.32 -36.42
N CYS A 369 0.20 32.95 -36.52
CA CYS A 369 -0.97 33.80 -36.36
C CYS A 369 -1.66 33.63 -35.00
N GLY A 370 -1.12 32.80 -34.10
CA GLY A 370 -1.72 32.53 -32.80
C GLY A 370 -2.82 31.47 -32.83
N VAL A 371 -3.03 30.78 -33.96
CA VAL A 371 -4.09 29.78 -34.14
C VAL A 371 -3.52 28.38 -33.91
N CYS A 372 -4.11 27.63 -32.97
CA CYS A 372 -3.73 26.24 -32.77
C CYS A 372 -4.11 25.37 -33.99
N GLY A 373 -3.14 24.64 -34.56
CA GLY A 373 -3.35 23.82 -35.75
C GLY A 373 -3.61 24.63 -37.03
N GLY A 374 -3.41 25.95 -37.00
CA GLY A 374 -3.60 26.82 -38.16
C GLY A 374 -2.52 26.65 -39.23
N ASN A 375 -2.79 27.18 -40.43
CA ASN A 375 -1.90 27.10 -41.59
C ASN A 375 -0.94 28.30 -41.71
N GLY A 376 -0.96 29.24 -40.76
CA GLY A 376 -0.16 30.46 -40.78
C GLY A 376 -0.63 31.57 -41.73
N GLU A 377 -1.81 31.46 -42.35
CA GLU A 377 -2.31 32.46 -43.31
C GLU A 377 -3.40 33.40 -42.77
N SER A 378 -4.11 33.02 -41.69
CA SER A 378 -5.28 33.74 -41.16
C SER A 378 -4.99 35.22 -40.80
N CYS A 379 -3.78 35.52 -40.35
CA CYS A 379 -3.32 36.85 -39.99
C CYS A 379 -2.58 37.60 -41.12
N LEU A 380 -2.40 37.02 -42.31
CA LEU A 380 -1.60 37.62 -43.38
C LEU A 380 -2.37 38.65 -44.23
N GLY A 381 -3.70 38.54 -44.27
CA GLY A 381 -4.57 39.44 -45.04
C GLY A 381 -4.23 39.45 -46.54
N CYS A 382 -4.17 38.27 -47.16
CA CYS A 382 -3.72 38.09 -48.54
C CYS A 382 -4.88 37.98 -49.54
N GLU A 383 -4.82 38.78 -50.61
CA GLU A 383 -5.60 38.60 -51.83
C GLU A 383 -4.73 37.95 -52.93
N SER A 384 -5.35 37.18 -53.82
CA SER A 384 -4.68 36.48 -54.92
C SER A 384 -5.34 36.80 -56.26
N PHE A 385 -4.54 37.20 -57.26
CA PHE A 385 -5.00 37.57 -58.59
C PHE A 385 -4.37 36.64 -59.65
N ASP A 386 -5.20 35.97 -60.44
CA ASP A 386 -4.76 35.28 -61.66
C ASP A 386 -4.55 36.31 -62.79
N LYS A 387 -3.40 36.22 -63.46
CA LYS A 387 -2.96 37.02 -64.61
C LYS A 387 -2.53 36.17 -65.81
N THR A 388 -2.78 34.87 -65.77
CA THR A 388 -2.48 33.92 -66.85
C THR A 388 -3.09 34.36 -68.19
N SER A 389 -4.28 34.96 -68.18
CA SER A 389 -4.95 35.46 -69.39
C SER A 389 -4.18 36.61 -70.05
N GLU A 390 -3.71 37.57 -69.25
CA GLU A 390 -2.99 38.76 -69.73
C GLU A 390 -1.57 38.41 -70.20
N LEU A 391 -0.91 37.43 -69.58
CA LEU A 391 0.40 36.92 -69.99
C LEU A 391 0.38 36.36 -71.42
N VAL A 392 -0.60 35.51 -71.74
CA VAL A 392 -0.78 34.95 -73.09
C VAL A 392 -1.02 36.05 -74.13
N VAL A 393 -1.73 37.13 -73.75
CA VAL A 393 -1.95 38.27 -74.65
C VAL A 393 -0.70 39.17 -74.76
N LEU A 394 0.16 39.26 -73.74
CA LEU A 394 1.44 39.98 -73.81
C LEU A 394 2.40 39.32 -74.81
N ASP A 395 2.65 38.02 -74.68
CA ASP A 395 3.46 37.23 -75.63
C ASP A 395 2.95 37.42 -77.07
N GLY A 396 1.65 37.10 -77.29
CA GLY A 396 1.02 37.26 -78.59
C GLY A 396 1.07 38.69 -79.15
N THR A 397 1.13 39.71 -78.29
CA THR A 397 1.30 41.11 -78.72
C THR A 397 2.73 41.39 -79.20
N ALA A 398 3.76 40.87 -78.53
CA ALA A 398 5.16 41.01 -78.96
C ALA A 398 5.41 40.37 -80.33
N ALA A 399 4.94 39.12 -80.53
CA ALA A 399 5.02 38.44 -81.83
C ALA A 399 4.28 39.22 -82.95
N GLN A 400 3.13 39.82 -82.64
CA GLN A 400 2.38 40.66 -83.58
C GLN A 400 3.09 41.99 -83.90
N GLN A 401 3.81 42.59 -82.96
CA GLN A 401 4.63 43.80 -83.19
C GLN A 401 5.80 43.50 -84.13
N TYR A 402 6.58 42.46 -83.81
CA TYR A 402 7.70 42.02 -84.65
C TYR A 402 7.23 41.64 -86.07
N THR A 403 6.05 41.03 -86.18
CA THR A 403 5.39 40.78 -87.46
C THR A 403 5.08 42.05 -88.25
N GLN A 404 4.77 43.20 -87.62
CA GLN A 404 4.65 44.49 -88.34
C GLN A 404 6.02 45.01 -88.80
N LEU A 405 7.07 44.83 -87.99
CA LEU A 405 8.44 45.20 -88.35
C LEU A 405 8.93 44.39 -89.56
N LYS A 406 8.80 43.06 -89.56
CA LYS A 406 9.09 42.19 -90.73
C LYS A 406 8.34 42.66 -91.99
N LYS A 407 7.06 43.04 -91.86
CA LYS A 407 6.25 43.57 -92.99
C LYS A 407 6.79 44.92 -93.50
N ALA A 408 7.23 45.82 -92.63
CA ALA A 408 7.83 47.10 -93.01
C ALA A 408 9.22 46.94 -93.64
N LEU A 409 10.09 46.08 -93.06
CA LEU A 409 11.42 45.80 -93.58
C LEU A 409 11.37 45.08 -94.94
N LYS A 410 10.46 44.11 -95.13
CA LYS A 410 10.25 43.44 -96.44
C LYS A 410 9.75 44.40 -97.52
N ALA A 411 8.93 45.40 -97.17
CA ALA A 411 8.53 46.46 -98.09
C ALA A 411 9.70 47.41 -98.43
N LEU A 412 10.51 47.80 -97.43
CA LEU A 412 11.69 48.64 -97.60
C LEU A 412 12.78 47.94 -98.45
N SER A 413 13.06 46.67 -98.19
CA SER A 413 13.99 45.84 -98.97
C SER A 413 13.61 45.77 -100.46
N LYS A 414 12.31 45.64 -100.77
CA LYS A 414 11.81 45.74 -102.16
C LYS A 414 12.03 47.13 -102.78
N ALA A 415 11.80 48.21 -102.04
CA ALA A 415 12.01 49.58 -102.52
C ALA A 415 13.49 49.92 -102.75
N ILE A 416 14.39 49.42 -101.89
CA ILE A 416 15.84 49.66 -101.98
C ILE A 416 16.46 49.18 -103.30
N LYS A 417 15.85 48.20 -103.99
CA LYS A 417 16.29 47.76 -105.33
C LYS A 417 16.30 48.87 -106.39
N LYS A 418 15.60 50.00 -106.17
CA LYS A 418 15.50 51.14 -107.10
C LYS A 418 16.17 52.42 -106.56
N SER A 419 17.18 52.31 -105.68
CA SER A 419 17.78 53.45 -104.98
C SER A 419 19.31 53.45 -105.08
N SER A 420 19.89 54.64 -105.31
CA SER A 420 21.34 54.89 -105.27
C SER A 420 21.97 54.53 -103.91
N ASP A 421 21.27 54.83 -102.82
CA ASP A 421 21.72 54.66 -101.42
C ASP A 421 21.71 53.18 -100.94
N SER A 422 21.62 52.22 -101.87
CA SER A 422 21.23 50.84 -101.57
C SER A 422 22.16 50.09 -100.62
N LYS A 423 23.48 50.35 -100.65
CA LYS A 423 24.46 49.69 -99.76
C LYS A 423 24.24 50.09 -98.29
N LYS A 424 23.96 51.37 -98.03
CA LYS A 424 23.69 51.92 -96.69
C LYS A 424 22.33 51.46 -96.16
N LEU A 425 21.31 51.46 -97.02
CA LEU A 425 19.96 51.03 -96.65
C LEU A 425 19.85 49.50 -96.44
N LYS A 426 20.54 48.67 -97.23
CA LYS A 426 20.63 47.20 -97.00
C LYS A 426 21.25 46.87 -95.65
N ARG A 427 22.36 47.54 -95.28
CA ARG A 427 23.00 47.40 -93.95
C ARG A 427 22.02 47.74 -92.83
N TRP A 428 21.33 48.88 -92.92
CA TRP A 428 20.34 49.27 -91.92
C TRP A 428 19.17 48.28 -91.81
N VAL A 429 18.69 47.72 -92.93
CA VAL A 429 17.63 46.69 -92.89
C VAL A 429 18.10 45.44 -92.12
N LYS A 430 19.31 44.93 -92.37
CA LYS A 430 19.83 43.77 -91.61
C LYS A 430 19.99 44.09 -90.12
N GLN A 431 20.47 45.29 -89.78
CA GLN A 431 20.58 45.73 -88.38
C GLN A 431 19.21 45.84 -87.69
N ALA A 432 18.21 46.41 -88.36
CA ALA A 432 16.85 46.55 -87.83
C ALA A 432 16.08 45.21 -87.77
N GLU A 433 16.46 44.24 -88.60
CA GLU A 433 15.92 42.86 -88.56
C GLU A 433 16.46 42.12 -87.33
N VAL A 434 17.78 42.13 -87.12
CA VAL A 434 18.45 41.53 -85.94
C VAL A 434 18.00 42.20 -84.63
N ARG A 435 18.00 43.54 -84.53
CA ARG A 435 17.52 44.22 -83.32
C ARG A 435 16.03 43.99 -83.10
N GLY A 436 15.24 43.88 -84.17
CA GLY A 436 13.83 43.51 -84.10
C GLY A 436 13.60 42.09 -83.57
N GLU A 437 14.47 41.15 -83.93
CA GLU A 437 14.43 39.77 -83.42
C GLU A 437 14.81 39.72 -81.93
N GLN A 438 15.90 40.41 -81.55
CA GLN A 438 16.30 40.54 -80.15
C GLN A 438 15.16 41.11 -79.29
N LEU A 439 14.60 42.26 -79.67
CA LEU A 439 13.50 42.89 -78.94
C LEU A 439 12.23 42.01 -78.83
N HIS A 440 11.99 41.13 -79.81
CA HIS A 440 10.91 40.16 -79.71
C HIS A 440 11.21 39.08 -78.66
N MET A 441 12.40 38.50 -78.71
CA MET A 441 12.83 37.46 -77.76
C MET A 441 12.97 38.00 -76.35
N ASP A 442 13.48 39.24 -76.19
CA ASP A 442 13.53 39.94 -74.92
C ASP A 442 12.12 40.08 -74.32
N ASN A 443 11.13 40.48 -75.12
CA ASN A 443 9.75 40.66 -74.65
C ASN A 443 8.97 39.36 -74.47
N TRP A 444 9.30 38.31 -75.23
CA TRP A 444 8.82 36.96 -74.98
C TRP A 444 9.32 36.49 -73.60
N ALA A 445 10.63 36.56 -73.36
CA ALA A 445 11.23 36.17 -72.10
C ALA A 445 10.69 37.00 -70.90
N ARG A 446 10.55 38.33 -71.05
CA ARG A 446 9.99 39.19 -70.00
C ARG A 446 8.52 38.91 -69.70
N ALA A 447 7.70 38.56 -70.70
CA ALA A 447 6.32 38.15 -70.44
C ALA A 447 6.30 36.92 -69.51
N TRP A 448 7.10 35.89 -69.81
CA TRP A 448 7.21 34.69 -68.99
C TRP A 448 8.04 34.84 -67.70
N GLN A 449 8.59 36.03 -67.42
CA GLN A 449 9.17 36.39 -66.12
C GLN A 449 8.17 37.07 -65.18
N LEU A 450 7.01 37.52 -65.68
CA LEU A 450 5.94 38.06 -64.84
C LEU A 450 5.14 36.91 -64.19
N PRO A 451 4.76 37.02 -62.90
CA PRO A 451 4.01 35.99 -62.19
C PRO A 451 2.62 35.74 -62.80
N GLN A 452 2.25 34.46 -62.93
CA GLN A 452 0.90 34.00 -63.31
C GLN A 452 -0.12 34.30 -62.20
N TYR A 453 0.26 34.02 -60.95
CA TYR A 453 -0.54 34.29 -59.76
C TYR A 453 0.18 35.36 -58.94
N VAL A 454 -0.48 36.49 -58.70
CA VAL A 454 0.04 37.57 -57.87
C VAL A 454 -0.63 37.51 -56.52
N LYS A 455 0.16 37.35 -55.45
CA LYS A 455 -0.33 37.40 -54.07
C LYS A 455 0.02 38.76 -53.48
N SER A 456 -0.95 39.41 -52.84
CA SER A 456 -0.78 40.72 -52.20
C SER A 456 -1.29 40.65 -50.78
N CYS A 457 -0.42 40.84 -49.79
CA CYS A 457 -0.71 40.64 -48.37
C CYS A 457 -0.49 41.93 -47.57
N SER A 458 -1.40 42.25 -46.65
CA SER A 458 -1.29 43.46 -45.82
C SER A 458 -0.26 43.35 -44.69
N ASN A 459 0.07 42.13 -44.25
CA ASN A 459 0.91 41.92 -43.07
C ASN A 459 2.43 42.01 -43.36
N GLN A 460 2.98 43.22 -43.22
CA GLN A 460 4.41 43.52 -43.42
C GLN A 460 5.38 42.96 -42.35
N ALA A 461 4.90 42.24 -41.33
CA ALA A 461 5.76 41.57 -40.34
C ALA A 461 6.19 40.16 -40.79
N PHE A 462 5.35 39.48 -41.58
CA PHE A 462 5.60 38.14 -42.11
C PHE A 462 5.79 38.09 -43.63
N CYS A 463 5.48 39.19 -44.34
CA CYS A 463 5.58 39.29 -45.79
C CYS A 463 6.54 40.40 -46.23
N SER A 464 7.35 40.11 -47.25
CA SER A 464 8.18 41.07 -48.00
C SER A 464 7.68 41.21 -49.44
N GLU A 465 8.12 42.25 -50.15
CA GLU A 465 7.73 42.51 -51.54
C GLU A 465 8.86 42.21 -52.53
N SER A 466 8.54 41.46 -53.58
CA SER A 466 9.39 41.27 -54.77
C SER A 466 8.88 42.14 -55.92
N SER A 467 9.74 42.96 -56.53
CA SER A 467 9.32 43.95 -57.53
C SER A 467 9.30 43.41 -58.96
N ASN A 468 8.14 43.51 -59.62
CA ASN A 468 7.94 43.27 -61.05
C ASN A 468 8.32 44.49 -61.91
N SER A 469 8.45 45.69 -61.31
CA SER A 469 8.57 46.97 -62.02
C SER A 469 9.65 47.01 -63.09
N ARG A 470 10.82 46.40 -62.84
CA ARG A 470 11.89 46.32 -63.85
C ARG A 470 11.44 45.57 -65.10
N ILE A 471 10.83 44.39 -64.92
CA ILE A 471 10.37 43.53 -66.01
C ILE A 471 9.27 44.23 -66.82
N ILE A 472 8.32 44.88 -66.12
CA ILE A 472 7.23 45.67 -66.72
C ILE A 472 7.79 46.83 -67.56
N ASN A 473 8.69 47.63 -66.99
CA ASN A 473 9.25 48.80 -67.67
C ASN A 473 10.11 48.40 -68.88
N GLU A 474 11.03 47.45 -68.73
CA GLU A 474 11.86 47.00 -69.85
C GLU A 474 11.03 46.38 -71.00
N TYR A 475 9.93 45.66 -70.68
CA TYR A 475 9.00 45.15 -71.67
C TYR A 475 8.32 46.29 -72.45
N ILE A 476 7.89 47.34 -71.75
CA ILE A 476 7.27 48.53 -72.35
C ILE A 476 8.27 49.27 -73.26
N ASP A 477 9.52 49.44 -72.83
CA ASP A 477 10.57 50.10 -73.60
C ASP A 477 10.91 49.34 -74.88
N ALA A 478 11.10 48.02 -74.79
CA ALA A 478 11.38 47.19 -75.96
C ALA A 478 10.19 47.12 -76.95
N ALA A 479 8.94 47.14 -76.45
CA ALA A 479 7.75 47.33 -77.28
C ALA A 479 7.75 48.72 -77.97
N GLY A 480 8.19 49.75 -77.26
CA GLY A 480 8.42 51.10 -77.78
C GLY A 480 9.49 51.16 -78.87
N GLU A 481 10.58 50.40 -78.73
CA GLU A 481 11.64 50.30 -79.73
C GLU A 481 11.18 49.52 -80.96
N LEU A 482 10.45 48.40 -80.82
CA LEU A 482 9.83 47.67 -81.95
C LEU A 482 8.90 48.57 -82.78
N TYR A 483 8.07 49.36 -82.12
CA TYR A 483 7.26 50.39 -82.78
C TYR A 483 8.14 51.44 -83.46
N THR A 484 9.21 51.90 -82.81
CA THR A 484 10.12 52.92 -83.33
C THR A 484 10.88 52.43 -84.57
N LEU A 485 11.44 51.22 -84.57
CA LEU A 485 12.06 50.58 -85.74
C LEU A 485 11.06 50.44 -86.88
N THR A 486 9.82 50.04 -86.59
CA THR A 486 8.75 49.95 -87.59
C THR A 486 8.45 51.34 -88.19
N ARG A 487 8.41 52.38 -87.37
CA ARG A 487 8.23 53.77 -87.82
C ARG A 487 9.44 54.30 -88.59
N GLN A 488 10.67 53.92 -88.23
CA GLN A 488 11.88 54.27 -88.99
C GLN A 488 11.89 53.61 -90.38
N ALA A 489 11.53 52.32 -90.47
CA ALA A 489 11.40 51.62 -91.74
C ALA A 489 10.35 52.29 -92.64
N LEU A 490 9.19 52.63 -92.09
CA LEU A 490 8.12 53.34 -92.81
C LEU A 490 8.52 54.79 -93.20
N LYS A 491 9.30 55.50 -92.37
CA LYS A 491 9.87 56.82 -92.71
C LYS A 491 10.84 56.72 -93.90
N LYS A 492 11.76 55.74 -93.89
CA LYS A 492 12.71 55.48 -94.99
C LYS A 492 11.95 55.10 -96.28
N LEU A 493 10.93 54.24 -96.16
CA LEU A 493 10.06 53.85 -97.26
C LEU A 493 9.26 55.03 -97.87
N LYS A 494 8.86 56.02 -97.06
CA LYS A 494 8.30 57.30 -97.56
C LYS A 494 9.34 58.13 -98.31
N LYS A 495 10.58 58.22 -97.83
CA LYS A 495 11.66 58.96 -98.54
C LYS A 495 11.99 58.37 -99.92
N LEU A 496 11.81 57.06 -100.11
CA LEU A 496 11.97 56.39 -101.41
C LEU A 496 10.72 56.47 -102.34
N GLY A 497 9.73 57.32 -102.04
CA GLY A 497 8.48 57.44 -102.80
C GLY A 497 7.51 56.23 -102.67
N ALA A 498 8.00 55.07 -102.26
CA ALA A 498 7.28 53.78 -102.24
C ALA A 498 6.24 53.63 -101.10
N SER A 499 5.55 54.69 -100.72
CA SER A 499 4.55 54.71 -99.64
C SER A 499 3.11 54.52 -100.16
N ASN A 500 2.36 53.58 -99.59
CA ASN A 500 1.01 53.23 -100.04
C ASN A 500 0.03 53.00 -98.85
N LYS A 501 -1.25 52.69 -99.16
CA LYS A 501 -2.33 52.44 -98.18
C LYS A 501 -2.00 51.27 -97.23
N ARG A 502 -1.31 50.22 -97.69
CA ARG A 502 -0.85 49.08 -96.88
C ARG A 502 0.22 49.50 -95.87
N ASN A 503 1.17 50.34 -96.28
CA ASN A 503 2.23 50.87 -95.43
C ASN A 503 1.65 51.79 -94.33
N LYS A 504 0.64 52.61 -94.66
CA LYS A 504 -0.14 53.37 -93.67
C LYS A 504 -0.86 52.45 -92.66
N LYS A 505 -1.42 51.31 -93.10
CA LYS A 505 -2.07 50.32 -92.21
C LYS A 505 -1.08 49.69 -91.24
N ILE A 506 0.09 49.25 -91.70
CA ILE A 506 1.17 48.70 -90.84
C ILE A 506 1.51 49.69 -89.70
N GLY A 507 1.70 50.96 -90.04
CA GLY A 507 2.00 52.01 -89.04
C GLY A 507 0.88 52.26 -88.01
N LYS A 508 -0.40 52.14 -88.40
CA LYS A 508 -1.53 52.19 -87.45
C LYS A 508 -1.59 50.96 -86.57
N THR A 509 -1.45 49.75 -87.15
CA THR A 509 -1.46 48.49 -86.39
C THR A 509 -0.33 48.43 -85.37
N ALA A 510 0.89 48.84 -85.74
CA ALA A 510 2.02 48.88 -84.81
C ALA A 510 1.77 49.82 -83.60
N LYS A 511 1.10 50.97 -83.77
CA LYS A 511 0.74 51.84 -82.64
C LYS A 511 -0.40 51.27 -81.79
N LYS A 512 -1.39 50.57 -82.38
CA LYS A 512 -2.41 49.84 -81.59
C LYS A 512 -1.73 48.78 -80.70
N LEU A 513 -0.82 48.00 -81.28
CA LEU A 513 -0.10 46.94 -80.56
C LEU A 513 0.83 47.50 -79.47
N LEU A 514 1.47 48.65 -79.68
CA LEU A 514 2.20 49.34 -78.61
C LEU A 514 1.25 49.75 -77.46
N ASN A 515 0.14 50.43 -77.76
CA ASN A 515 -0.81 50.83 -76.73
C ASN A 515 -1.40 49.64 -75.96
N GLN A 516 -1.63 48.51 -76.64
CA GLN A 516 -2.07 47.25 -76.02
C GLN A 516 -0.99 46.65 -75.12
N ALA A 517 0.26 46.59 -75.57
CA ALA A 517 1.40 46.11 -74.81
C ALA A 517 1.62 46.94 -73.53
N THR A 518 1.64 48.28 -73.65
CA THR A 518 1.81 49.18 -72.50
C THR A 518 0.68 49.04 -71.48
N ARG A 519 -0.58 48.97 -71.95
CA ARG A 519 -1.73 48.85 -71.04
C ARG A 519 -1.77 47.51 -70.31
N LEU A 520 -1.43 46.40 -70.98
CA LEU A 520 -1.43 45.08 -70.36
C LEU A 520 -0.26 44.91 -69.40
N ALA A 521 0.96 45.34 -69.77
CA ALA A 521 2.12 45.27 -68.89
C ALA A 521 1.90 46.15 -67.64
N GLY A 522 1.32 47.35 -67.82
CA GLY A 522 0.93 48.24 -66.72
C GLY A 522 -0.26 47.77 -65.88
N SER A 523 -0.95 46.67 -66.23
CA SER A 523 -1.98 46.05 -65.38
C SER A 523 -1.46 44.90 -64.51
N PHE A 524 -0.15 44.60 -64.56
CA PHE A 524 0.50 43.75 -63.57
C PHE A 524 0.87 44.59 -62.33
N PRO A 525 0.57 44.12 -61.12
CA PRO A 525 1.04 44.75 -59.89
C PRO A 525 2.56 44.92 -59.89
N GLN A 526 3.01 46.09 -59.41
CA GLN A 526 4.41 46.50 -59.41
C GLN A 526 5.29 45.65 -58.48
N SER A 527 4.66 44.95 -57.53
CA SER A 527 5.26 43.96 -56.66
C SER A 527 4.33 42.76 -56.44
N THR A 528 4.86 41.69 -55.86
CA THR A 528 4.11 40.56 -55.29
C THR A 528 4.66 40.25 -53.89
N SER A 529 3.78 39.89 -52.97
CA SER A 529 4.16 39.52 -51.60
C SER A 529 4.74 38.10 -51.54
N ILE A 530 5.78 37.92 -50.73
CA ILE A 530 6.40 36.64 -50.38
C ILE A 530 6.42 36.56 -48.85
N CYS A 531 5.87 35.49 -48.26
CA CYS A 531 5.68 35.40 -46.81
C CYS A 531 6.31 34.14 -46.19
N SER A 532 6.89 34.24 -45.00
CA SER A 532 7.63 33.16 -44.32
C SER A 532 7.24 32.99 -42.84
N ASP A 533 7.37 31.77 -42.31
CA ASP A 533 7.10 31.46 -40.89
C ASP A 533 8.13 32.07 -39.94
N VAL A 534 9.37 32.23 -40.39
CA VAL A 534 10.36 33.03 -39.69
C VAL A 534 9.95 34.49 -39.83
N GLN A 535 9.80 35.18 -38.69
CA GLN A 535 9.71 36.66 -38.67
C GLN A 535 10.86 37.22 -39.50
N ALA A 536 10.55 38.09 -40.46
CA ALA A 536 11.56 38.75 -41.27
C ALA A 536 12.31 39.78 -40.41
N SER A 537 13.34 39.31 -39.69
CA SER A 537 14.14 40.11 -38.76
C SER A 537 14.94 41.15 -39.52
N ARG A 538 14.32 42.33 -39.67
CA ARG A 538 14.90 43.50 -40.35
C ARG A 538 16.19 43.90 -39.64
N ARG A 539 17.33 43.60 -40.29
CA ARG A 539 18.61 44.29 -40.09
C ARG A 539 18.68 45.49 -41.05
#